data_AF-A0A8T1QB18-F1
#
_entry.id   AF-A0A8T1QB18-F1
#
_cell.length_a   1.000
_cell.length_b   1.000
_cell.length_c   1.000
_cell.angle_alpha   90.00
_cell.angle_beta   90.00
_cell.angle_gamma   90.00
#
_symmetry.space_group_name_H-M   'P 1'
#
loop_
_entity.id
_entity.type
_entity.pdbx_description
1 polymer ?
#
loop_
_entity_poly.entity_id
_entity_poly.type
_entity_poly.pdbx_seq_one_letter_code
_entity_poly.pdbx_strand_id
1 'polypeptide(L)'
;MQDFTDIALECARKNVKNNAHISQLIEIRRAESCDNNSVEELHDGELLSCESKTESSARKVREEAVPLFSTSFDPLADANKRYHGPPVLLGVVRDGEKFDFCMCNPPFFETMEESGLNPKTSCGGTPEEMICPGGEKAFITRIIEDSAVLNQSFRWYTSMVGRKSNLKSLISKLREVGVTMVKTTEFVQGQTCRWGLAWSFVPPVRKIISRHVAEKNIISFMLEGLQRQFSAIHVLQSIESFFRTCGASSEMNASSFTVDITASIDHCNAILNNELQAIDEATSCEHVPETSNSSSSLHPHSYGLSFRISVYQQIPGTLLVKGSLQHRDNPVSGAFSLIIQRLEEDLKYKFCR
;
A
#
# COMPACT_ATOMS: atom_id res chain seq x y z
N MET A 1 -31.97 -24.51 -7.84
CA MET A 1 -31.53 -23.39 -6.99
C MET A 1 -30.44 -22.70 -7.80
N GLN A 2 -30.69 -21.47 -8.26
CA GLN A 2 -29.74 -20.76 -9.14
C GLN A 2 -28.55 -20.33 -8.28
N ASP A 3 -27.34 -20.65 -8.73
CA ASP A 3 -26.10 -20.30 -8.03
C ASP A 3 -26.01 -18.77 -7.93
N PHE A 4 -25.96 -18.23 -6.71
CA PHE A 4 -25.87 -16.79 -6.46
C PHE A 4 -24.63 -16.18 -7.12
N THR A 5 -23.58 -16.97 -7.32
CA THR A 5 -22.36 -16.58 -8.03
C THR A 5 -22.63 -16.26 -9.50
N ASP A 6 -23.50 -17.04 -10.16
CA ASP A 6 -23.88 -16.80 -11.55
C ASP A 6 -24.70 -15.52 -11.69
N ILE A 7 -25.58 -15.24 -10.71
CA ILE A 7 -26.37 -14.00 -10.65
C ILE A 7 -25.45 -12.79 -10.47
N ALA A 8 -24.45 -12.87 -9.58
CA ALA A 8 -23.49 -11.78 -9.36
C ALA A 8 -22.69 -11.45 -10.63
N LEU A 9 -22.21 -12.48 -11.34
CA LEU A 9 -21.49 -12.30 -12.61
C LEU A 9 -22.40 -11.72 -13.70
N GLU A 10 -23.65 -12.17 -13.80
CA GLU A 10 -24.62 -11.64 -14.75
C GLU A 10 -24.95 -10.17 -14.46
N CYS A 11 -25.18 -9.82 -13.18
CA CYS A 11 -25.37 -8.44 -12.74
C CYS A 11 -24.16 -7.56 -13.07
N ALA A 12 -22.94 -8.03 -12.80
CA ALA A 12 -21.73 -7.30 -13.14
C ALA A 12 -21.62 -7.06 -14.66
N ARG A 13 -21.84 -8.09 -15.48
CA ARG A 13 -21.83 -7.97 -16.96
C ARG A 13 -22.91 -7.01 -17.46
N LYS A 14 -24.12 -7.07 -16.89
CA LYS A 14 -25.21 -6.16 -17.23
C LYS A 14 -24.87 -4.71 -16.88
N ASN A 15 -24.26 -4.48 -15.72
CA ASN A 15 -23.82 -3.13 -15.31
C ASN A 15 -22.76 -2.58 -16.26
N VAL A 16 -21.76 -3.37 -16.66
CA VAL A 16 -20.75 -2.95 -17.63
C VAL A 16 -21.39 -2.65 -18.99
N LYS A 17 -22.30 -3.53 -19.47
CA LYS A 17 -23.02 -3.34 -20.74
C LYS A 17 -23.88 -2.07 -20.76
N ASN A 18 -24.52 -1.74 -19.64
CA ASN A 18 -25.36 -0.54 -19.52
C ASN A 18 -24.52 0.76 -19.45
N ASN A 19 -23.21 0.67 -19.27
CA ASN A 19 -22.30 1.81 -19.16
C ASN A 19 -21.25 1.79 -20.27
N ALA A 20 -21.64 2.17 -21.49
CA ALA A 20 -20.80 2.10 -22.68
C ALA A 20 -19.41 2.76 -22.51
N HIS A 21 -19.33 3.86 -21.76
CA HIS A 21 -18.12 4.63 -21.50
C HIS A 21 -17.03 3.89 -20.70
N ILE A 22 -17.38 2.84 -19.94
CA ILE A 22 -16.43 1.98 -19.22
C ILE A 22 -16.39 0.54 -19.75
N SER A 23 -17.24 0.22 -20.73
CA SER A 23 -17.42 -1.16 -21.23
C SER A 23 -16.15 -1.78 -21.80
N GLN A 24 -15.26 -0.95 -22.36
CA GLN A 24 -13.96 -1.39 -22.89
C GLN A 24 -12.84 -1.36 -21.83
N LEU A 25 -13.10 -0.79 -20.64
CA LEU A 25 -12.12 -0.63 -19.55
C LEU A 25 -12.23 -1.74 -18.49
N ILE A 26 -13.31 -2.52 -18.50
CA ILE A 26 -13.60 -3.53 -17.49
C ILE A 26 -13.73 -4.90 -18.15
N GLU A 27 -12.85 -5.83 -17.76
CA GLU A 27 -12.97 -7.23 -18.10
C GLU A 27 -13.49 -8.03 -16.90
N ILE A 28 -14.45 -8.92 -17.11
CA ILE A 28 -15.00 -9.80 -16.07
C ILE A 28 -14.62 -11.24 -16.40
N ARG A 29 -13.91 -11.89 -15.47
CA ARG A 29 -13.47 -13.29 -15.58
C ARG A 29 -14.09 -14.13 -14.47
N ARG A 30 -14.35 -15.40 -14.76
CA ARG A 30 -14.68 -16.40 -13.74
C ARG A 30 -13.35 -17.05 -13.32
N ALA A 31 -13.14 -17.20 -12.02
CA ALA A 31 -12.11 -18.11 -11.52
C ALA A 31 -12.67 -19.52 -11.68
N GLU A 32 -12.20 -20.27 -12.68
CA GLU A 32 -12.60 -21.67 -12.83
C GLU A 32 -12.01 -22.47 -11.66
N SER A 33 -12.85 -23.25 -10.96
CA SER A 33 -12.34 -24.28 -10.07
C SER A 33 -11.59 -25.29 -10.93
N CYS A 34 -10.33 -25.57 -10.61
CA CYS A 34 -9.63 -26.71 -11.20
C CYS A 34 -10.35 -27.99 -10.77
N ASP A 35 -11.29 -28.45 -11.58
CA ASP A 35 -11.78 -29.81 -11.50
C ASP A 35 -10.65 -30.71 -11.97
N ASN A 36 -10.06 -31.47 -11.04
CA ASN A 36 -9.12 -32.53 -11.34
C ASN A 36 -9.81 -33.57 -12.23
N ASN A 37 -9.64 -33.47 -13.55
CA ASN A 37 -9.79 -34.58 -14.48
C ASN A 37 -9.02 -34.28 -15.77
N SER A 38 -7.69 -34.42 -15.70
CA SER A 38 -6.82 -34.78 -16.83
C SER A 38 -5.40 -34.98 -16.32
N VAL A 39 -5.17 -36.11 -15.64
CA VAL A 39 -3.82 -36.67 -15.59
C VAL A 39 -3.67 -37.47 -16.88
N GLU A 40 -3.07 -36.85 -17.89
CA GLU A 40 -2.45 -37.61 -18.98
C GLU A 40 -1.23 -38.33 -18.38
N GLU A 41 -1.32 -39.65 -18.29
CA GLU A 41 -0.18 -40.53 -17.96
C GLU A 41 0.86 -40.46 -19.09
N LEU A 42 1.91 -39.67 -18.87
CA LEU A 42 3.16 -39.83 -19.61
C LEU A 42 3.89 -41.04 -19.02
N HIS A 43 3.69 -42.20 -19.66
CA HIS A 43 4.51 -43.39 -19.44
C HIS A 43 5.89 -43.18 -20.07
N ASP A 44 6.89 -42.89 -19.25
CA ASP A 44 8.29 -43.18 -19.59
C ASP A 44 8.49 -44.70 -19.50
N GLY A 45 8.81 -45.29 -20.64
CA GLY A 45 9.27 -46.67 -20.75
C GLY A 45 10.78 -46.72 -20.57
N GLU A 46 11.25 -47.45 -19.56
CA GLU A 46 12.56 -48.09 -19.67
C GLU A 46 12.56 -49.47 -19.00
N LEU A 47 13.11 -50.40 -19.78
CA LEU A 47 13.02 -51.84 -19.73
C LEU A 47 14.14 -52.41 -18.85
N LEU A 48 13.83 -53.18 -17.81
CA LEU A 48 14.76 -54.22 -17.32
C LEU A 48 13.98 -55.45 -16.79
N SER A 49 14.20 -56.54 -17.52
CA SER A 49 13.68 -57.89 -17.36
C SER A 49 14.36 -58.68 -16.23
N CYS A 50 13.60 -59.52 -15.53
CA CYS A 50 14.03 -60.89 -15.20
C CYS A 50 12.82 -61.78 -14.90
N GLU A 51 12.76 -62.90 -15.63
CA GLU A 51 11.75 -63.94 -15.53
C GLU A 51 12.02 -64.87 -14.33
N SER A 52 10.96 -65.43 -13.72
CA SER A 52 10.64 -66.87 -13.85
C SER A 52 9.58 -67.39 -12.84
N LYS A 53 8.55 -68.02 -13.44
CA LYS A 53 7.98 -69.35 -13.12
C LYS A 53 7.08 -69.59 -11.86
N THR A 54 5.80 -69.84 -12.18
CA THR A 54 4.90 -70.98 -11.79
C THR A 54 4.63 -71.22 -10.27
N GLU A 55 3.41 -71.42 -9.73
CA GLU A 55 2.29 -72.34 -10.04
C GLU A 55 1.01 -71.98 -9.24
N SER A 56 -0.14 -72.40 -9.81
CA SER A 56 -1.45 -72.76 -9.24
C SER A 56 -1.62 -72.92 -7.71
N SER A 57 -2.69 -72.33 -7.13
CA SER A 57 -3.77 -73.08 -6.47
C SER A 57 -4.98 -72.22 -6.09
N ALA A 58 -6.18 -72.81 -6.16
CA ALA A 58 -7.48 -72.19 -5.98
C ALA A 58 -8.01 -72.24 -4.52
N ARG A 59 -8.98 -71.34 -4.26
CA ARG A 59 -9.96 -71.27 -3.15
C ARG A 59 -9.53 -70.54 -1.86
N LYS A 60 -10.16 -69.38 -1.59
CA LYS A 60 -11.33 -69.28 -0.69
C LYS A 60 -11.90 -67.86 -0.66
N VAL A 61 -13.21 -67.77 -0.87
CA VAL A 61 -14.06 -66.61 -0.58
C VAL A 61 -14.01 -66.33 0.93
N ARG A 62 -13.71 -65.09 1.30
CA ARG A 62 -14.18 -64.44 2.53
C ARG A 62 -14.37 -62.95 2.25
N GLU A 63 -15.59 -62.49 2.51
CA GLU A 63 -15.99 -61.09 2.58
C GLU A 63 -15.14 -60.35 3.61
N GLU A 64 -14.55 -59.22 3.21
CA GLU A 64 -14.17 -58.17 4.16
C GLU A 64 -14.69 -56.83 3.64
N ALA A 65 -15.48 -56.22 4.50
CA ALA A 65 -16.21 -54.99 4.28
C ALA A 65 -15.27 -53.78 4.24
N VAL A 66 -15.64 -52.84 3.36
CA VAL A 66 -15.14 -51.47 3.30
C VAL A 66 -15.28 -50.81 4.68
N PRO A 67 -14.23 -50.24 5.30
CA PRO A 67 -14.40 -49.41 6.47
C PRO A 67 -14.93 -48.04 6.02
N LEU A 68 -16.20 -47.81 6.32
CA LEU A 68 -16.79 -46.48 6.50
C LEU A 68 -15.87 -45.68 7.45
N PHE A 69 -15.32 -44.56 6.97
CA PHE A 69 -14.66 -43.59 7.82
C PHE A 69 -15.70 -42.96 8.75
N SER A 70 -15.78 -43.48 9.97
CA SER A 70 -16.53 -42.90 11.08
C SER A 70 -15.82 -41.64 11.57
N THR A 71 -16.52 -40.52 11.53
CA THR A 71 -16.13 -39.28 12.18
C THR A 71 -16.25 -39.43 13.70
N SER A 72 -15.16 -39.79 14.37
CA SER A 72 -14.99 -39.56 15.81
C SER A 72 -14.53 -38.12 16.02
N PHE A 73 -15.43 -37.29 16.54
CA PHE A 73 -15.13 -35.96 17.06
C PHE A 73 -14.28 -36.13 18.34
N ASP A 74 -12.98 -35.84 18.24
CA ASP A 74 -12.13 -35.58 19.39
C ASP A 74 -12.17 -34.06 19.71
N PRO A 75 -12.64 -33.62 20.90
CA PRO A 75 -12.79 -32.19 21.22
C PRO A 75 -11.48 -31.46 21.60
N LEU A 76 -10.33 -31.94 21.16
CA LEU A 76 -9.02 -31.34 21.47
C LEU A 76 -8.03 -31.57 20.32
N ALA A 77 -8.23 -30.88 19.20
CA ALA A 77 -7.29 -30.91 18.08
C ALA A 77 -7.01 -29.50 17.52
N ASP A 78 -5.91 -28.93 18.04
CA ASP A 78 -4.91 -28.10 17.37
C ASP A 78 -5.35 -26.91 16.49
N ALA A 79 -5.16 -25.70 17.02
CA ALA A 79 -5.39 -24.41 16.36
C ALA A 79 -4.43 -24.09 15.18
N ASN A 80 -3.69 -25.09 14.67
CA ASN A 80 -2.65 -24.93 13.65
C ASN A 80 -2.91 -25.67 12.33
N LYS A 81 -4.09 -26.24 12.10
CA LYS A 81 -4.40 -26.86 10.80
C LYS A 81 -4.47 -25.78 9.71
N ARG A 82 -3.41 -25.67 8.88
CA ARG A 82 -3.37 -24.77 7.72
C ARG A 82 -4.42 -25.24 6.70
N TYR A 83 -5.46 -24.44 6.50
CA TYR A 83 -6.43 -24.69 5.44
C TYR A 83 -5.79 -24.37 4.07
N HIS A 84 -5.69 -25.37 3.21
CA HIS A 84 -5.23 -25.25 1.83
C HIS A 84 -6.43 -25.39 0.88
N GLY A 85 -7.27 -24.36 0.83
CA GLY A 85 -8.31 -24.24 -0.19
C GLY A 85 -7.74 -23.97 -1.59
N PRO A 86 -8.59 -23.91 -2.63
CA PRO A 86 -8.13 -23.62 -3.98
C PRO A 86 -7.42 -22.26 -4.05
N PRO A 87 -6.54 -22.05 -5.04
CA PRO A 87 -5.97 -20.75 -5.34
C PRO A 87 -7.04 -19.69 -5.57
N VAL A 88 -6.71 -18.44 -5.28
CA VAL A 88 -7.60 -17.28 -5.41
C VAL A 88 -7.28 -16.47 -6.67
N LEU A 89 -5.99 -16.29 -6.99
CA LEU A 89 -5.51 -15.51 -8.13
C LEU A 89 -4.96 -16.39 -9.26
N LEU A 90 -4.41 -17.56 -8.92
CA LEU A 90 -3.94 -18.50 -9.95
C LEU A 90 -5.13 -19.01 -10.77
N GLY A 91 -4.96 -19.09 -12.09
CA GLY A 91 -6.02 -19.43 -13.04
C GLY A 91 -6.85 -18.24 -13.53
N VAL A 92 -6.85 -17.10 -12.82
CA VAL A 92 -7.52 -15.87 -13.28
C VAL A 92 -6.57 -14.99 -14.10
N VAL A 93 -5.30 -14.95 -13.69
CA VAL A 93 -4.23 -14.18 -14.35
C VAL A 93 -3.67 -15.00 -15.50
N ARG A 94 -3.70 -14.44 -16.72
CA ARG A 94 -3.15 -15.08 -17.91
C ARG A 94 -1.64 -14.80 -18.01
N ASP A 95 -0.95 -15.64 -18.77
CA ASP A 95 0.48 -15.48 -19.01
C ASP A 95 0.80 -14.14 -19.67
N GLY A 96 1.83 -13.47 -19.16
CA GLY A 96 2.30 -12.18 -19.67
C GLY A 96 1.52 -10.95 -19.18
N GLU A 97 0.40 -11.13 -18.48
CA GLU A 97 -0.36 -9.99 -17.95
C GLU A 97 0.36 -9.28 -16.81
N LYS A 98 0.26 -7.95 -16.83
CA LYS A 98 0.85 -7.07 -15.82
C LYS A 98 -0.20 -6.09 -15.32
N PHE A 99 -0.30 -5.98 -14.01
CA PHE A 99 -1.27 -5.13 -13.32
C PHE A 99 -0.55 -4.19 -12.36
N ASP A 100 -1.09 -2.98 -12.19
CA ASP A 100 -0.60 -2.05 -11.17
C ASP A 100 -0.92 -2.53 -9.77
N PHE A 101 -2.13 -3.03 -9.54
CA PHE A 101 -2.50 -3.58 -8.25
C PHE A 101 -3.66 -4.57 -8.33
N CYS A 102 -3.79 -5.43 -7.32
CA CYS A 102 -5.04 -6.12 -7.00
C CYS A 102 -5.58 -5.64 -5.65
N MET A 103 -6.88 -5.78 -5.44
CA MET A 103 -7.53 -5.45 -4.17
C MET A 103 -8.53 -6.54 -3.78
N CYS A 104 -8.63 -6.80 -2.48
CA CYS A 104 -9.50 -7.84 -1.93
C CYS A 104 -10.21 -7.33 -0.67
N ASN A 105 -11.50 -7.61 -0.58
CA ASN A 105 -12.24 -7.60 0.68
C ASN A 105 -12.57 -9.05 1.02
N PRO A 106 -11.77 -9.72 1.87
CA PRO A 106 -11.89 -11.16 2.08
C PRO A 106 -13.11 -11.53 2.93
N PRO A 107 -13.61 -12.77 2.83
CA PRO A 107 -14.59 -13.30 3.78
C PRO A 107 -14.01 -13.25 5.21
N PHE A 108 -14.82 -12.74 6.15
CA PHE A 108 -14.35 -12.38 7.48
C PHE A 108 -14.46 -13.49 8.53
N PHE A 109 -15.32 -14.47 8.29
CA PHE A 109 -15.73 -15.46 9.29
C PHE A 109 -15.29 -16.87 8.92
N GLU A 110 -15.03 -17.69 9.93
CA GLU A 110 -14.72 -19.11 9.71
C GLU A 110 -15.99 -19.96 9.57
N THR A 111 -17.06 -19.57 10.27
CA THR A 111 -18.36 -20.26 10.22
C THR A 111 -19.52 -19.26 10.20
N MET A 112 -20.72 -19.74 9.84
CA MET A 112 -21.91 -18.90 9.81
C MET A 112 -22.34 -18.48 11.22
N GLU A 113 -22.13 -19.35 12.21
CA GLU A 113 -22.43 -19.06 13.62
C GLU A 113 -21.62 -17.85 14.10
N GLU A 114 -20.34 -17.76 13.73
CA GLU A 114 -19.47 -16.64 14.08
C GLU A 114 -20.00 -15.31 13.51
N SER A 115 -20.55 -15.34 12.29
CA SER A 115 -21.14 -14.15 11.65
C SER A 115 -22.39 -13.64 12.37
N GLY A 116 -23.15 -14.54 13.01
CA GLY A 116 -24.37 -14.20 13.76
C GLY A 116 -24.14 -13.59 15.14
N LEU A 117 -22.91 -13.67 15.68
CA LEU A 117 -22.58 -13.16 17.01
C LEU A 117 -22.48 -11.63 17.08
N ASN A 118 -22.38 -10.95 15.93
CA ASN A 118 -22.37 -9.49 15.84
C ASN A 118 -23.63 -8.96 15.14
N PRO A 119 -24.77 -8.83 15.85
CA PRO A 119 -26.02 -8.33 15.27
C PRO A 119 -25.98 -6.87 14.80
N LYS A 120 -24.90 -6.11 15.13
CA LYS A 120 -24.68 -4.74 14.63
C LYS A 120 -24.05 -4.69 13.24
N THR A 121 -23.55 -5.81 12.73
CA THR A 121 -23.01 -5.96 11.38
C THR A 121 -23.92 -6.90 10.62
N SER A 122 -25.10 -6.41 10.22
CA SER A 122 -26.00 -7.13 9.31
C SER A 122 -25.30 -7.27 7.96
N CYS A 123 -24.50 -8.32 7.82
CA CYS A 123 -23.83 -8.66 6.58
C CYS A 123 -24.85 -9.32 5.66
N GLY A 124 -25.39 -8.57 4.71
CA GLY A 124 -26.27 -9.09 3.65
C GLY A 124 -25.50 -9.81 2.53
N GLY A 125 -24.33 -10.36 2.83
CA GLY A 125 -23.50 -11.08 1.88
C GLY A 125 -23.97 -12.52 1.69
N THR A 126 -23.57 -13.14 0.59
CA THR A 126 -23.71 -14.58 0.39
C THR A 126 -22.82 -15.35 1.38
N PRO A 127 -23.13 -16.62 1.72
CA PRO A 127 -22.28 -17.44 2.58
C PRO A 127 -20.82 -17.46 2.10
N GLU A 128 -20.59 -17.50 0.79
CA GLU A 128 -19.27 -17.51 0.15
C GLU A 128 -18.52 -16.17 0.30
N GLU A 129 -19.25 -15.04 0.36
CA GLU A 129 -18.68 -13.72 0.63
C GLU A 129 -18.37 -13.50 2.12
N MET A 130 -19.00 -14.28 3.00
CA MET A 130 -18.91 -14.09 4.45
C MET A 130 -17.98 -15.11 5.12
N ILE A 131 -17.94 -16.34 4.61
CA ILE A 131 -17.33 -17.49 5.26
C ILE A 131 -16.21 -18.06 4.40
N CYS A 132 -15.08 -18.33 5.04
CA CYS A 132 -14.02 -19.17 4.49
C CYS A 132 -13.50 -20.08 5.59
N PRO A 133 -13.28 -21.38 5.35
CA PRO A 133 -12.60 -22.23 6.33
C PRO A 133 -11.23 -21.63 6.73
N GLY A 134 -10.93 -21.60 8.04
CA GLY A 134 -9.77 -20.88 8.59
C GLY A 134 -9.88 -19.34 8.59
N GLY A 135 -11.06 -18.83 8.22
CA GLY A 135 -11.44 -17.42 8.23
C GLY A 135 -10.62 -16.51 7.32
N GLU A 136 -10.72 -15.21 7.60
CA GLU A 136 -9.98 -14.14 6.92
C GLU A 136 -8.47 -14.43 6.81
N LYS A 137 -7.88 -14.96 7.89
CA LYS A 137 -6.44 -15.25 7.95
C LYS A 137 -6.04 -16.28 6.90
N ALA A 138 -6.79 -17.38 6.77
CA ALA A 138 -6.52 -18.42 5.79
C ALA A 138 -6.75 -17.92 4.36
N PHE A 139 -7.81 -17.14 4.13
CA PHE A 139 -8.07 -16.56 2.82
C PHE A 139 -6.92 -15.67 2.33
N ILE A 140 -6.47 -14.72 3.16
CA ILE A 140 -5.37 -13.83 2.79
C ILE A 140 -4.05 -14.61 2.68
N THR A 141 -3.84 -15.65 3.50
CA THR A 141 -2.66 -16.52 3.38
C THR A 141 -2.58 -17.18 2.01
N ARG A 142 -3.71 -17.64 1.44
CA ARG A 142 -3.74 -18.17 0.07
C ARG A 142 -3.40 -17.12 -0.98
N ILE A 143 -3.91 -15.88 -0.85
CA ILE A 143 -3.50 -14.78 -1.74
C ILE A 143 -1.99 -14.54 -1.65
N ILE A 144 -1.40 -14.61 -0.45
CA ILE A 144 0.05 -14.48 -0.25
C ILE A 144 0.80 -15.61 -0.97
N GLU A 145 0.33 -16.85 -0.85
CA GLU A 145 0.91 -18.01 -1.51
C GLU A 145 0.83 -17.90 -3.05
N ASP A 146 -0.33 -17.53 -3.59
CA ASP A 146 -0.50 -17.26 -5.02
C ASP A 146 0.40 -16.12 -5.50
N SER A 147 0.54 -15.07 -4.69
CA SER A 147 1.39 -13.92 -5.03
C SER A 147 2.86 -14.29 -5.11
N ALA A 148 3.32 -15.32 -4.38
CA ALA A 148 4.69 -15.81 -4.47
C ALA A 148 4.96 -16.48 -5.82
N VAL A 149 3.94 -17.14 -6.40
CA VAL A 149 4.00 -17.75 -7.73
C VAL A 149 3.88 -16.67 -8.82
N LEU A 150 2.90 -15.78 -8.70
CA LEU A 150 2.65 -14.70 -9.67
C LEU A 150 3.70 -13.59 -9.61
N ASN A 151 4.40 -13.45 -8.49
CA ASN A 151 5.55 -12.58 -8.29
C ASN A 151 5.29 -11.15 -8.81
N GLN A 152 6.00 -10.71 -9.85
CA GLN A 152 5.87 -9.35 -10.43
C GLN A 152 4.75 -9.23 -11.48
N SER A 153 3.76 -10.12 -11.51
CA SER A 153 2.56 -9.93 -12.33
C SER A 153 1.67 -8.80 -11.81
N PHE A 154 1.70 -8.54 -10.51
CA PHE A 154 1.17 -7.31 -9.91
C PHE A 154 2.31 -6.47 -9.34
N ARG A 155 2.27 -5.15 -9.52
CA ARG A 155 3.20 -4.25 -8.80
C ARG A 155 2.86 -4.21 -7.31
N TRP A 156 1.58 -4.22 -6.98
CA TRP A 156 1.08 -4.28 -5.60
C TRP A 156 -0.02 -5.31 -5.42
N TYR A 157 0.15 -6.20 -4.45
CA TYR A 157 -0.93 -7.01 -3.95
C TYR A 157 -1.52 -6.33 -2.73
N THR A 158 -2.85 -6.26 -2.62
CA THR A 158 -3.51 -5.63 -1.47
C THR A 158 -4.72 -6.42 -0.98
N SER A 159 -4.97 -6.37 0.33
CA SER A 159 -6.18 -6.90 0.95
C SER A 159 -6.59 -6.03 2.12
N MET A 160 -7.90 -5.87 2.31
CA MET A 160 -8.46 -5.41 3.57
C MET A 160 -8.32 -6.51 4.63
N VAL A 161 -8.18 -6.10 5.89
CA VAL A 161 -8.04 -6.95 7.06
C VAL A 161 -9.05 -6.45 8.09
N GLY A 162 -9.98 -7.32 8.49
CA GLY A 162 -11.06 -7.03 9.42
C GLY A 162 -10.64 -7.15 10.87
N ARG A 163 -9.67 -8.04 11.19
CA ARG A 163 -9.18 -8.25 12.56
C ARG A 163 -7.73 -7.85 12.72
N LYS A 164 -7.45 -6.88 13.60
CA LYS A 164 -6.08 -6.40 13.88
C LYS A 164 -5.11 -7.52 14.28
N SER A 165 -5.61 -8.54 14.99
CA SER A 165 -4.81 -9.70 15.41
C SER A 165 -4.23 -10.49 14.23
N ASN A 166 -4.88 -10.47 13.07
CA ASN A 166 -4.42 -11.18 11.88
C ASN A 166 -3.17 -10.54 11.27
N LEU A 167 -3.00 -9.21 11.38
CA LEU A 167 -1.88 -8.49 10.76
C LEU A 167 -0.52 -9.08 11.15
N LYS A 168 -0.32 -9.41 12.43
CA LYS A 168 0.96 -9.95 12.91
C LYS A 168 1.30 -11.27 12.21
N SER A 169 0.32 -12.17 12.08
CA SER A 169 0.50 -13.46 11.41
C SER A 169 0.74 -13.29 9.91
N LEU A 170 -0.02 -12.40 9.26
CA LEU A 170 0.07 -12.17 7.82
C LEU A 170 1.41 -11.52 7.45
N ILE A 171 1.87 -10.53 8.22
CA ILE A 171 3.20 -9.91 8.03
C ILE A 171 4.31 -10.95 8.22
N SER A 172 4.17 -11.86 9.18
CA SER A 172 5.13 -12.95 9.35
C SER A 172 5.18 -13.85 8.12
N LYS A 173 4.02 -14.24 7.57
CA LYS A 173 3.96 -15.05 6.35
C LYS A 173 4.51 -14.33 5.13
N LEU A 174 4.27 -13.03 5.00
CA LEU A 174 4.84 -12.20 3.94
C LEU A 174 6.38 -12.21 3.97
N ARG A 175 6.98 -12.17 5.16
CA ARG A 175 8.43 -12.31 5.32
C ARG A 175 8.94 -13.70 4.94
N GLU A 176 8.19 -14.74 5.31
CA GLU A 176 8.50 -16.14 4.96
C GLU A 176 8.57 -16.34 3.45
N VAL A 177 7.64 -15.76 2.68
CA VAL A 177 7.61 -15.88 1.21
C VAL A 177 8.55 -14.88 0.49
N GLY A 178 9.31 -14.08 1.23
CA GLY A 178 10.38 -13.24 0.67
C GLY A 178 9.92 -11.99 -0.06
N VAL A 179 8.79 -11.37 0.33
CA VAL A 179 8.38 -10.09 -0.27
C VAL A 179 9.41 -8.99 0.01
N THR A 180 9.59 -8.09 -0.95
CA THR A 180 10.58 -7.00 -0.85
C THR A 180 10.06 -5.82 -0.05
N MET A 181 8.73 -5.64 -0.03
CA MET A 181 8.09 -4.50 0.61
C MET A 181 6.73 -4.87 1.19
N VAL A 182 6.47 -4.39 2.41
CA VAL A 182 5.18 -4.51 3.10
C VAL A 182 4.78 -3.13 3.60
N LYS A 183 3.51 -2.77 3.39
CA LYS A 183 2.89 -1.54 3.88
C LYS A 183 1.56 -1.88 4.53
N THR A 184 1.23 -1.16 5.60
CA THR A 184 -0.05 -1.29 6.30
C THR A 184 -0.65 0.09 6.51
N THR A 185 -1.98 0.17 6.49
CA THR A 185 -2.71 1.39 6.84
C THR A 185 -3.95 1.04 7.66
N GLU A 186 -4.61 2.05 8.22
CA GLU A 186 -5.83 1.92 9.01
C GLU A 186 -6.94 2.76 8.38
N PHE A 187 -8.14 2.17 8.27
CA PHE A 187 -9.36 2.81 7.79
C PHE A 187 -10.34 2.90 8.96
N VAL A 188 -10.65 4.12 9.41
CA VAL A 188 -11.56 4.37 10.53
C VAL A 188 -12.79 5.11 10.04
N GLN A 189 -13.95 4.46 10.09
CA GLN A 189 -15.24 5.05 9.74
C GLN A 189 -16.24 4.86 10.89
N GLY A 190 -16.41 5.92 11.69
CA GLY A 190 -17.23 5.87 12.90
C GLY A 190 -16.66 4.88 13.91
N GLN A 191 -17.45 3.89 14.31
CA GLN A 191 -17.03 2.82 15.23
C GLN A 191 -16.33 1.65 14.52
N THR A 192 -16.36 1.61 13.19
CA THR A 192 -15.79 0.51 12.41
C THR A 192 -14.35 0.84 12.03
N CYS A 193 -13.42 0.04 12.54
CA CYS A 193 -12.02 0.07 12.12
C CYS A 193 -11.70 -1.14 11.23
N ARG A 194 -10.94 -0.90 10.17
CA ARG A 194 -10.36 -1.89 9.27
C ARG A 194 -8.90 -1.55 9.01
N TRP A 195 -8.13 -2.52 8.56
CA TRP A 195 -6.73 -2.31 8.17
C TRP A 195 -6.53 -2.66 6.71
N GLY A 196 -5.66 -1.92 6.03
CA GLY A 196 -5.17 -2.27 4.70
C GLY A 196 -3.81 -2.93 4.81
N LEU A 197 -3.61 -4.04 4.11
CA LEU A 197 -2.33 -4.72 3.96
C LEU A 197 -1.94 -4.68 2.48
N ALA A 198 -0.74 -4.20 2.18
CA ALA A 198 -0.19 -4.13 0.83
C ALA A 198 1.24 -4.69 0.80
N TRP A 199 1.57 -5.46 -0.24
CA TRP A 199 2.91 -6.00 -0.43
C TRP A 199 3.34 -6.04 -1.90
N SER A 200 4.65 -6.12 -2.11
CA SER A 200 5.25 -6.17 -3.44
C SER A 200 6.47 -7.07 -3.45
N PHE A 201 6.72 -7.70 -4.61
CA PHE A 201 7.99 -8.38 -4.94
C PHE A 201 8.89 -7.52 -5.83
N VAL A 202 8.44 -6.33 -6.23
CA VAL A 202 9.28 -5.38 -6.95
C VAL A 202 10.32 -4.85 -5.98
N PRO A 203 11.63 -5.04 -6.24
CA PRO A 203 12.66 -4.54 -5.35
C PRO A 203 12.51 -3.02 -5.21
N PRO A 204 12.75 -2.46 -4.00
CA PRO A 204 12.77 -1.03 -3.84
C PRO A 204 13.82 -0.49 -4.82
N VAL A 205 13.40 0.42 -5.70
CA VAL A 205 14.34 1.11 -6.58
C VAL A 205 15.34 1.78 -5.65
N ARG A 206 16.58 1.26 -5.61
CA ARG A 206 17.68 1.99 -5.02
C ARG A 206 17.70 3.28 -5.81
N LYS A 207 17.31 4.39 -5.17
CA LYS A 207 17.57 5.71 -5.71
C LYS A 207 19.09 5.83 -5.74
N ILE A 208 19.73 5.29 -6.79
CA ILE A 208 20.91 5.93 -7.33
C ILE A 208 20.38 7.32 -7.64
N ILE A 209 20.83 8.29 -6.86
CA ILE A 209 20.49 9.69 -7.04
C ILE A 209 20.98 10.04 -8.45
N SER A 210 20.12 9.87 -9.44
CA SER A 210 20.32 10.49 -10.73
C SER A 210 20.20 11.98 -10.45
N ARG A 211 21.29 12.73 -10.66
CA ARG A 211 21.31 14.20 -10.58
C ARG A 211 20.35 14.86 -11.57
N HIS A 212 19.63 14.09 -12.39
CA HIS A 212 18.53 14.55 -13.22
C HIS A 212 17.19 14.24 -12.54
N VAL A 213 16.75 15.19 -11.73
CA VAL A 213 15.41 15.24 -11.12
C VAL A 213 14.39 15.53 -12.23
N ALA A 214 13.43 14.63 -12.46
CA ALA A 214 12.27 14.93 -13.28
C ALA A 214 11.50 16.11 -12.63
N GLU A 215 11.28 17.19 -13.38
CA GLU A 215 10.59 18.41 -12.95
C GLU A 215 9.13 18.09 -12.55
N LYS A 216 8.91 17.76 -11.28
CA LYS A 216 7.57 17.58 -10.71
C LYS A 216 7.14 18.88 -10.04
N ASN A 217 6.08 19.49 -10.59
CA ASN A 217 5.47 20.71 -10.02
C ASN A 217 4.80 20.46 -8.67
N ILE A 218 4.52 19.20 -8.32
CA ILE A 218 3.87 18.82 -7.06
C ILE A 218 4.68 17.71 -6.41
N ILE A 219 5.03 17.89 -5.15
CA ILE A 219 5.76 16.93 -4.33
C ILE A 219 5.05 16.81 -2.99
N SER A 220 4.84 15.57 -2.54
CA SER A 220 4.15 15.31 -1.28
C SER A 220 4.81 14.20 -0.50
N PHE A 221 4.77 14.30 0.82
CA PHE A 221 5.26 13.28 1.75
C PHE A 221 4.34 13.17 2.97
N MET A 222 4.46 12.06 3.69
CA MET A 222 3.67 11.78 4.89
C MET A 222 4.53 11.94 6.14
N LEU A 223 4.01 12.67 7.13
CA LEU A 223 4.50 12.69 8.50
C LEU A 223 3.70 11.67 9.30
N GLU A 224 4.22 10.44 9.35
CA GLU A 224 3.65 9.32 10.11
C GLU A 224 4.23 9.31 11.53
N GLY A 225 3.43 8.91 12.53
CA GLY A 225 3.89 8.86 13.92
C GLY A 225 3.97 10.24 14.59
N LEU A 226 3.07 11.16 14.21
CA LEU A 226 3.00 12.48 14.82
C LEU A 226 2.75 12.36 16.33
N GLN A 227 3.61 12.97 17.15
CA GLN A 227 3.39 12.97 18.59
C GLN A 227 2.07 13.67 18.94
N ARG A 228 1.32 13.13 19.92
CA ARG A 228 -0.05 13.57 20.26
C ARG A 228 -0.16 15.05 20.64
N GLN A 229 0.93 15.68 21.05
CA GLN A 229 0.98 17.10 21.41
C GLN A 229 1.01 18.05 20.20
N PHE A 230 1.30 17.54 18.99
CA PHE A 230 1.47 18.36 17.80
C PHE A 230 0.26 18.24 16.88
N SER A 231 -0.05 19.36 16.22
CA SER A 231 -1.14 19.48 15.26
C SER A 231 -0.63 20.04 13.93
N ALA A 232 -1.48 20.04 12.90
CA ALA A 232 -1.13 20.63 11.60
C ALA A 232 -0.65 22.09 11.71
N ILE A 233 -1.18 22.86 12.67
CA ILE A 233 -0.78 24.25 12.91
C ILE A 233 0.69 24.33 13.37
N HIS A 234 1.12 23.44 14.26
CA HIS A 234 2.51 23.39 14.72
C HIS A 234 3.46 23.05 13.56
N VAL A 235 3.03 22.17 12.66
CA VAL A 235 3.79 21.84 11.45
C VAL A 235 3.87 23.05 10.52
N LEU A 236 2.77 23.78 10.29
CA LEU A 236 2.76 25.01 9.49
C LEU A 236 3.71 26.07 10.07
N GLN A 237 3.69 26.27 11.39
CA GLN A 237 4.60 27.20 12.07
C GLN A 237 6.07 26.78 11.92
N SER A 238 6.38 25.48 11.99
CA SER A 238 7.74 25.00 11.76
C SER A 238 8.17 25.13 10.30
N ILE A 239 7.26 24.95 9.34
CA ILE A 239 7.53 25.20 7.92
C ILE A 239 7.87 26.67 7.71
N GLU A 240 7.05 27.57 8.26
CA GLU A 240 7.29 29.01 8.19
C GLU A 240 8.65 29.38 8.80
N SER A 241 8.94 28.89 10.01
CA SER A 241 10.22 29.12 10.67
C SER A 241 11.41 28.59 9.86
N PHE A 242 11.30 27.39 9.29
CA PHE A 242 12.36 26.77 8.49
C PHE A 242 12.80 27.68 7.32
N PHE A 243 11.83 28.26 6.60
CA PHE A 243 12.11 29.13 5.47
C PHE A 243 12.55 30.54 5.88
N ARG A 244 12.00 31.10 6.97
CA ARG A 244 12.46 32.40 7.51
C ARG A 244 13.91 32.35 7.96
N THR A 245 14.34 31.26 8.61
CA THR A 245 15.74 31.08 9.03
C THR A 245 16.70 31.08 7.84
N CYS A 246 16.23 30.70 6.65
CA CYS A 246 17.02 30.71 5.43
C CYS A 246 16.88 32.02 4.62
N GLY A 247 16.28 33.07 5.19
CA GLY A 247 16.07 34.37 4.54
C GLY A 247 14.92 34.41 3.53
N ALA A 248 14.19 33.31 3.32
CA ALA A 248 13.06 33.29 2.40
C ALA A 248 11.82 33.99 2.99
N SER A 249 11.02 34.60 2.11
CA SER A 249 9.72 35.15 2.49
C SER A 249 8.71 34.01 2.62
N SER A 250 7.94 34.01 3.70
CA SER A 250 6.94 33.00 3.99
C SER A 250 5.68 33.64 4.56
N GLU A 251 4.52 33.30 4.01
CA GLU A 251 3.22 33.76 4.49
C GLU A 251 2.35 32.56 4.87
N MET A 252 2.08 32.38 6.16
CA MET A 252 1.21 31.31 6.66
C MET A 252 -0.26 31.75 6.67
N ASN A 253 -1.14 30.92 6.09
CA ASN A 253 -2.59 31.04 6.23
C ASN A 253 -3.14 29.82 7.00
N ALA A 254 -3.51 30.05 8.25
CA ALA A 254 -4.03 29.02 9.14
C ALA A 254 -5.42 28.50 8.73
N SER A 255 -6.23 29.30 8.03
CA SER A 255 -7.59 28.90 7.62
C SER A 255 -7.59 27.93 6.43
N SER A 256 -6.64 28.09 5.51
CA SER A 256 -6.44 27.18 4.38
C SER A 256 -5.41 26.07 4.66
N PHE A 257 -4.77 26.08 5.84
CA PHE A 257 -3.65 25.21 6.20
C PHE A 257 -2.51 25.25 5.18
N THR A 258 -2.11 26.46 4.78
CA THR A 258 -1.07 26.66 3.77
C THR A 258 0.03 27.60 4.24
N VAL A 259 1.22 27.44 3.69
CA VAL A 259 2.31 28.43 3.73
C VAL A 259 2.71 28.72 2.29
N ASP A 260 2.71 29.98 1.90
CA ASP A 260 3.23 30.44 0.62
C ASP A 260 4.67 30.91 0.81
N ILE A 261 5.59 30.43 -0.04
CA ILE A 261 7.03 30.65 0.09
C ILE A 261 7.55 31.28 -1.19
N THR A 262 8.30 32.38 -1.03
CA THR A 262 9.06 33.03 -2.10
C THR A 262 10.53 33.12 -1.68
N ALA A 263 11.40 32.46 -2.43
CA ALA A 263 12.83 32.38 -2.15
C ALA A 263 13.65 32.84 -3.37
N SER A 264 14.69 33.66 -3.17
CA SER A 264 15.67 33.96 -4.21
C SER A 264 16.57 32.74 -4.46
N ILE A 265 17.40 32.80 -5.51
CA ILE A 265 18.41 31.76 -5.78
C ILE A 265 19.38 31.62 -4.59
N ASP A 266 19.79 32.73 -3.98
CA ASP A 266 20.71 32.72 -2.83
C ASP A 266 20.07 32.06 -1.61
N HIS A 267 18.78 32.32 -1.36
CA HIS A 267 18.03 31.63 -0.29
C HIS A 267 17.91 30.13 -0.58
N CYS A 268 17.67 29.74 -1.84
CA CYS A 268 17.63 28.32 -2.23
C CYS A 268 18.98 27.64 -1.98
N ASN A 269 20.09 28.30 -2.30
CA ASN A 269 21.43 27.77 -2.03
C ASN A 269 21.70 27.66 -0.52
N ALA A 270 21.28 28.63 0.30
CA ALA A 270 21.42 28.57 1.75
C ALA A 270 20.67 27.36 2.35
N ILE A 271 19.44 27.09 1.89
CA ILE A 271 18.64 25.92 2.29
C ILE A 271 19.36 24.61 1.95
N LEU A 272 20.02 24.55 0.79
CA LEU A 272 20.68 23.35 0.30
C LEU A 272 22.07 23.12 0.90
N ASN A 273 22.82 24.19 1.19
CA ASN A 273 24.22 24.13 1.64
C ASN A 273 24.39 24.15 3.16
N ASN A 274 23.30 24.35 3.93
CA ASN A 274 23.32 24.24 5.39
C ASN A 274 24.26 25.25 6.08
N GLU A 275 24.41 26.46 5.51
CA GLU A 275 25.08 27.58 6.18
C GLU A 275 24.13 28.24 7.18
N LEU A 276 24.05 27.66 8.37
CA LEU A 276 23.51 28.34 9.55
C LEU A 276 24.52 29.42 9.95
N GLN A 277 24.26 30.68 9.61
CA GLN A 277 24.92 31.79 10.31
C GLN A 277 24.43 31.77 11.77
N ALA A 278 25.31 31.33 12.66
CA ALA A 278 25.16 31.55 14.09
C ALA A 278 25.12 33.07 14.33
N ILE A 279 24.01 33.54 14.90
CA ILE A 279 23.94 34.88 15.46
C ILE A 279 24.73 34.83 16.77
N ASP A 280 25.99 35.26 16.73
CA ASP A 280 26.72 35.65 17.93
C ASP A 280 26.21 37.03 18.37
N GLU A 281 25.49 37.05 19.50
CA GLU A 281 25.26 38.26 20.27
C GLU A 281 26.57 38.67 20.97
N ALA A 282 27.23 39.69 20.44
CA ALA A 282 28.20 40.48 21.20
C ALA A 282 28.26 41.93 20.68
N THR A 283 27.51 42.80 21.36
CA THR A 283 27.86 44.17 21.77
C THR A 283 28.78 45.01 20.86
N SER A 284 28.27 46.10 20.27
CA SER A 284 28.60 47.50 20.64
C SER A 284 28.23 48.56 19.59
N CYS A 285 27.77 49.69 20.14
CA CYS A 285 27.47 51.05 19.68
C CYS A 285 27.82 51.59 18.27
N GLU A 286 26.88 52.45 17.82
CA GLU A 286 27.01 53.74 17.10
C GLU A 286 27.57 53.76 15.67
N HIS A 287 26.78 54.19 14.67
CA HIS A 287 26.62 55.61 14.28
C HIS A 287 25.68 55.75 13.06
N VAL A 288 24.80 56.75 13.08
CA VAL A 288 24.07 57.28 11.90
C VAL A 288 25.01 58.25 11.16
N PRO A 289 25.00 58.28 9.81
CA PRO A 289 24.58 59.53 9.13
C PRO A 289 23.66 59.29 7.93
N GLU A 290 22.65 60.17 7.82
CA GLU A 290 21.85 60.43 6.62
C GLU A 290 22.72 61.02 5.49
N THR A 291 22.44 60.69 4.23
CA THR A 291 21.95 61.62 3.18
C THR A 291 22.05 61.02 1.76
N SER A 292 20.95 61.24 1.02
CA SER A 292 20.73 61.21 -0.43
C SER A 292 21.92 61.03 -1.40
N ASN A 293 21.78 60.12 -2.38
CA ASN A 293 21.50 60.53 -3.76
C ASN A 293 21.26 59.34 -4.71
N SER A 294 20.36 59.60 -5.64
CA SER A 294 19.94 58.80 -6.78
C SER A 294 21.08 58.19 -7.59
N SER A 295 21.02 56.89 -7.82
CA SER A 295 21.36 56.33 -9.13
C SER A 295 20.45 55.13 -9.40
N SER A 296 19.60 55.33 -10.40
CA SER A 296 18.85 54.29 -11.08
C SER A 296 19.81 53.25 -11.64
N SER A 297 20.04 52.17 -10.89
CA SER A 297 20.52 50.92 -11.46
C SER A 297 19.31 50.00 -11.57
N LEU A 298 18.93 49.72 -12.81
CA LEU A 298 17.94 48.71 -13.15
C LEU A 298 18.43 47.38 -12.59
N HIS A 299 17.90 46.97 -11.43
CA HIS A 299 18.11 45.62 -10.93
C HIS A 299 17.39 44.64 -11.87
N PRO A 300 18.08 43.64 -12.43
CA PRO A 300 17.44 42.63 -13.26
C PRO A 300 16.45 41.85 -12.39
N HIS A 301 15.28 41.56 -12.93
CA HIS A 301 14.24 40.75 -12.27
C HIS A 301 14.86 39.55 -11.54
N SER A 302 14.78 39.53 -10.22
CA SER A 302 15.35 38.45 -9.41
C SER A 302 14.50 37.20 -9.60
N TYR A 303 15.01 36.26 -10.39
CA TYR A 303 14.38 34.98 -10.71
C TYR A 303 14.30 34.11 -9.44
N GLY A 304 13.20 34.19 -8.69
CA GLY A 304 12.99 33.47 -7.43
C GLY A 304 12.04 32.27 -7.52
N LEU A 305 12.27 31.24 -6.71
CA LEU A 305 11.39 30.09 -6.58
C LEU A 305 10.15 30.49 -5.75
N SER A 306 8.95 30.27 -6.31
CA SER A 306 7.68 30.48 -5.61
C SER A 306 6.87 29.18 -5.56
N PHE A 307 6.49 28.76 -4.36
CA PHE A 307 5.73 27.52 -4.14
C PHE A 307 4.85 27.61 -2.89
N ARG A 308 3.79 26.81 -2.88
CA ARG A 308 2.86 26.67 -1.76
C ARG A 308 3.05 25.33 -1.08
N ILE A 309 3.14 25.32 0.25
CA ILE A 309 3.02 24.10 1.04
C ILE A 309 1.64 24.06 1.68
N SER A 310 1.02 22.89 1.69
CA SER A 310 -0.27 22.61 2.30
C SER A 310 -0.16 21.40 3.22
N VAL A 311 -0.84 21.44 4.37
CA VAL A 311 -0.77 20.40 5.41
C VAL A 311 -2.17 19.89 5.69
N TYR A 312 -2.42 18.61 5.41
CA TYR A 312 -3.73 17.99 5.57
C TYR A 312 -3.64 16.78 6.50
N GLN A 313 -4.59 16.66 7.43
CA GLN A 313 -4.71 15.44 8.22
C GLN A 313 -5.35 14.33 7.38
N GLN A 314 -4.65 13.20 7.24
CA GLN A 314 -5.16 12.03 6.54
C GLN A 314 -5.91 11.11 7.50
N ILE A 315 -5.25 10.80 8.62
CA ILE A 315 -5.78 10.00 9.74
C ILE A 315 -5.21 10.55 11.05
N PRO A 316 -5.78 10.22 12.23
CA PRO A 316 -5.18 10.57 13.52
C PRO A 316 -3.69 10.16 13.59
N GLY A 317 -2.82 11.11 13.92
CA GLY A 317 -1.37 10.87 14.01
C GLY A 317 -0.62 10.86 12.68
N THR A 318 -1.27 11.15 11.54
CA THR A 318 -0.61 11.24 10.24
C THR A 318 -1.03 12.46 9.43
N LEU A 319 -0.06 13.27 9.01
CA LEU A 319 -0.27 14.46 8.18
C LEU A 319 0.34 14.26 6.78
N LEU A 320 -0.41 14.62 5.74
CA LEU A 320 0.09 14.78 4.39
C LEU A 320 0.59 16.22 4.21
N VAL A 321 1.86 16.37 3.87
CA VAL A 321 2.46 17.65 3.48
C VAL A 321 2.63 17.64 1.96
N LYS A 322 2.09 18.66 1.29
CA LYS A 322 2.11 18.81 -0.17
C LYS A 322 2.67 20.16 -0.57
N GLY A 323 3.81 20.16 -1.24
CA GLY A 323 4.40 21.30 -1.94
C GLY A 323 3.89 21.38 -3.39
N SER A 324 3.56 22.58 -3.84
CA SER A 324 3.13 22.89 -5.21
C SER A 324 3.87 24.12 -5.72
N LEU A 325 4.68 23.95 -6.77
CA LEU A 325 5.36 25.03 -7.47
C LEU A 325 4.34 25.93 -8.18
N GLN A 326 4.46 27.25 -8.03
CA GLN A 326 3.51 28.22 -8.60
C GLN A 326 3.89 28.68 -10.01
N HIS A 327 5.18 28.69 -10.37
CA HIS A 327 5.67 29.09 -11.69
C HIS A 327 6.64 28.08 -12.28
N ARG A 328 6.38 27.66 -13.53
CA ARG A 328 7.04 26.53 -14.21
C ARG A 328 8.33 26.92 -14.94
N ASP A 329 8.48 28.17 -15.35
CA ASP A 329 9.52 28.58 -16.32
C ASP A 329 10.82 29.05 -15.66
N ASN A 330 11.05 28.71 -14.39
CA ASN A 330 12.21 29.19 -13.65
C ASN A 330 13.32 28.10 -13.63
N PRO A 331 14.58 28.41 -13.99
CA PRO A 331 15.69 27.44 -14.00
C PRO A 331 15.98 26.79 -12.64
N VAL A 332 15.38 27.31 -11.56
CA VAL A 332 15.50 26.82 -10.18
C VAL A 332 14.50 25.68 -9.87
N SER A 333 13.64 25.27 -10.81
CA SER A 333 12.65 24.19 -10.60
C SER A 333 13.28 22.86 -10.16
N GLY A 334 14.52 22.59 -10.54
CA GLY A 334 15.28 21.42 -10.06
C GLY A 334 15.56 21.45 -8.55
N ALA A 335 15.74 22.65 -7.97
CA ALA A 335 15.99 22.84 -6.54
C ALA A 335 14.75 22.60 -5.67
N PHE A 336 13.54 22.76 -6.22
CA PHE A 336 12.28 22.57 -5.49
C PHE A 336 12.20 21.17 -4.86
N SER A 337 12.58 20.13 -5.60
CA SER A 337 12.56 18.76 -5.07
C SER A 337 13.49 18.54 -3.90
N LEU A 338 14.69 19.13 -3.97
CA LEU A 338 15.70 19.01 -2.91
C LEU A 338 15.29 19.81 -1.67
N ILE A 339 14.71 21.00 -1.85
CA ILE A 339 14.17 21.82 -0.76
C ILE A 339 13.04 21.08 -0.03
N ILE A 340 12.09 20.49 -0.77
CA ILE A 340 10.98 19.72 -0.17
C ILE A 340 11.51 18.47 0.57
N GLN A 341 12.53 17.80 0.03
CA GLN A 341 13.17 16.68 0.72
C GLN A 341 13.86 17.13 2.03
N ARG A 342 14.55 18.28 2.02
CA ARG A 342 15.21 18.80 3.22
C ARG A 342 14.20 19.18 4.30
N LEU A 343 13.09 19.79 3.90
CA LEU A 343 11.97 20.08 4.78
C LEU A 343 11.36 18.79 5.36
N GLU A 344 11.19 17.74 4.55
CA GLU A 344 10.70 16.44 5.02
C GLU A 344 11.57 15.87 6.15
N GLU A 345 12.90 15.92 6.00
CA GLU A 345 13.84 15.48 7.02
C GLU A 345 13.72 16.28 8.33
N ASP A 346 13.68 17.62 8.24
CA ASP A 346 13.54 18.51 9.39
C ASP A 346 12.22 18.28 10.14
N LEU A 347 11.11 18.19 9.41
CA LEU A 347 9.80 17.96 10.02
C LEU A 347 9.69 16.57 10.65
N LYS A 348 10.22 15.52 10.00
CA LYS A 348 10.25 14.18 10.60
C LYS A 348 11.07 14.17 11.88
N TYR A 349 12.23 14.83 11.89
CA TYR A 349 13.07 14.93 13.08
C TYR A 349 12.37 15.65 14.25
N LYS A 350 11.62 16.72 13.97
CA LYS A 350 10.92 17.52 14.99
C LYS A 350 9.65 16.86 15.53
N PHE A 351 8.87 16.21 14.66
CA PHE A 351 7.47 15.88 14.94
C PHE A 351 7.15 14.39 15.02
N CYS A 352 7.98 13.52 14.44
CA CYS A 352 7.76 12.09 14.37
C CYS A 352 8.67 11.35 15.37
N ARG A 353 8.14 10.30 16.02
CA ARG A 353 8.92 9.37 16.84
C ARG A 353 8.52 7.92 16.64
#